data_AF-A6MLH2-F1
#
_entry.id   AF-A6MLH2-F1
#
_cell.length_a   1.000
_cell.length_b   1.000
_cell.length_c   1.000
_cell.angle_alpha   90.00
_cell.angle_beta   90.00
_cell.angle_gamma   90.00
#
_symmetry.space_group_name_H-M   'P 1'
#
loop_
_entity.id
_entity.type
_entity.pdbx_description
1 polymer ?
#
loop_
_entity_poly.entity_id
_entity_poly.type
_entity_poly.pdbx_seq_one_letter_code
_entity_poly.pdbx_strand_id
1 'polypeptide(L)' 'KMESFSWGETLKYLFLLFSDDPNLLSLDAYVFNTEAHPLPIWTPA' A
#
# COMPACT_ATOMS: atom_id res chain seq x y z
N LYS A 1 -18.45 -5.18 15.96
CA LYS A 1 -18.27 -4.07 14.99
C LYS A 1 -16.92 -4.32 14.34
N MET A 2 -16.84 -4.28 13.02
CA MET A 2 -15.56 -4.47 12.32
C MET A 2 -15.09 -3.10 11.86
N GLU A 3 -13.84 -2.80 12.16
CA GLU A 3 -13.25 -1.50 11.88
C GLU A 3 -12.77 -1.43 10.43
N SER A 4 -12.88 -0.25 9.81
CA SER A 4 -12.51 -0.03 8.40
C SER A 4 -11.03 -0.34 8.13
N PHE A 5 -10.14 -0.07 9.10
CA PHE A 5 -8.71 -0.34 8.98
C PHE A 5 -8.39 -1.83 8.77
N SER A 6 -9.25 -2.75 9.23
CA SER A 6 -9.02 -4.18 9.03
C SER A 6 -9.02 -4.54 7.54
N TRP A 7 -9.88 -3.92 6.74
CA TRP A 7 -9.92 -4.10 5.29
C TRP A 7 -8.95 -3.19 4.55
N GLY A 8 -8.87 -1.92 4.96
CA GLY A 8 -8.06 -0.92 4.27
C GLY A 8 -6.56 -1.10 4.47
N GLU A 9 -6.14 -1.53 5.66
CA GLU A 9 -4.74 -1.57 6.08
C GLU A 9 -4.27 -3.00 6.31
N THR A 10 -4.88 -3.72 7.26
CA THR A 10 -4.35 -5.02 7.71
C THR A 10 -4.31 -6.04 6.56
N LEU A 11 -5.43 -6.24 5.86
CA LEU A 11 -5.47 -7.18 4.75
C LEU A 11 -4.66 -6.71 3.54
N LYS A 12 -4.59 -5.40 3.29
CA LYS A 12 -3.79 -4.84 2.19
C LYS A 12 -2.30 -5.10 2.42
N TYR A 13 -1.79 -4.81 3.62
CA TYR A 13 -0.38 -5.05 3.95
C TYR A 13 -0.04 -6.54 3.99
N LEU A 14 -0.92 -7.39 4.53
CA LEU A 14 -0.72 -8.84 4.49
C LEU A 14 -0.66 -9.36 3.05
N PHE A 15 -1.54 -8.88 2.17
CA PHE A 15 -1.51 -9.24 0.77
C PHE A 15 -0.21 -8.81 0.07
N LEU A 16 0.23 -7.57 0.28
CA LEU A 16 1.48 -7.07 -0.30
C LEU A 16 2.71 -7.80 0.26
N LEU A 17 2.69 -8.14 1.56
CA LEU A 17 3.78 -8.87 2.21
C LEU A 17 3.99 -10.28 1.63
N PHE A 18 2.92 -10.95 1.24
CA PHE A 18 2.96 -12.30 0.67
C PHE A 18 2.82 -12.33 -0.86
N SER A 19 2.87 -11.16 -1.52
CA SER A 19 2.81 -11.09 -2.97
C SER A 19 4.17 -11.46 -3.57
N ASP A 20 4.15 -12.30 -4.61
CA ASP A 20 5.36 -12.68 -5.36
C ASP A 20 5.77 -11.63 -6.41
N ASP A 21 4.95 -10.57 -6.63
CA ASP A 21 5.21 -9.51 -7.61
C ASP A 21 5.71 -8.23 -6.92
N PRO A 22 7.03 -7.92 -6.98
CA PRO A 22 7.60 -6.71 -6.39
C PRO A 22 7.16 -5.42 -7.08
N ASN A 23 6.62 -5.49 -8.29
CA ASN A 23 6.28 -4.32 -9.10
C ASN A 23 4.83 -3.87 -8.95
N LEU A 24 3.98 -4.65 -8.27
CA LEU A 24 2.54 -4.37 -8.12
C LEU A 24 2.27 -3.00 -7.48
N LEU A 25 2.99 -2.69 -6.41
CA LEU A 25 3.02 -1.39 -5.74
C LEU A 25 4.44 -1.09 -5.28
N SER A 26 5.32 -0.81 -6.25
CA SER A 26 6.71 -0.49 -5.96
C SER A 26 6.83 0.75 -5.04
N LEU A 27 7.68 0.62 -4.02
CA LEU A 27 7.98 1.69 -3.06
C LEU A 27 8.76 2.85 -3.69
N ASP A 28 9.34 2.65 -4.87
CA ASP A 28 10.00 3.72 -5.64
C ASP A 28 8.99 4.60 -6.38
N ALA A 29 7.77 4.10 -6.60
CA ALA A 29 6.72 4.79 -7.34
C ALA A 29 5.58 5.30 -6.44
N TYR A 30 5.33 4.67 -5.29
CA TYR A 30 4.21 4.97 -4.41
C TYR A 30 4.62 5.15 -2.96
N VAL A 31 3.98 6.10 -2.29
CA VAL A 31 4.04 6.31 -0.84
C VAL A 31 2.66 6.06 -0.24
N PHE A 32 2.60 5.25 0.83
CA PHE A 32 1.36 4.97 1.53
C PHE A 32 1.09 6.01 2.62
N ASN A 33 -0.16 6.45 2.74
CA ASN A 33 -0.59 7.29 3.85
C ASN A 33 -0.94 6.46 5.10
N THR A 34 -1.41 7.11 6.16
CA THR A 34 -1.77 6.46 7.44
C THR A 34 -2.92 5.45 7.34
N GLU A 35 -3.70 5.45 6.25
CA GLU A 35 -4.80 4.50 5.99
C GLU A 35 -4.45 3.53 4.84
N ALA A 36 -3.15 3.38 4.55
CA ALA A 36 -2.61 2.51 3.51
C ALA A 36 -3.13 2.82 2.09
N HIS A 37 -3.56 4.05 1.80
CA HIS A 37 -3.88 4.46 0.44
C HIS A 37 -2.59 4.82 -0.31
N PRO A 38 -2.30 4.22 -1.48
CA PRO A 38 -1.10 4.53 -2.25
C PRO A 38 -1.26 5.87 -2.96
N LEU A 39 -0.27 6.75 -2.80
CA LEU A 39 -0.15 8.03 -3.47
C LEU A 39 1.10 8.00 -4.37
N PRO A 40 1.04 8.53 -5.60
CA PRO A 40 2.20 8.53 -6.49
C PRO A 40 3.29 9.47 -5.96
N ILE A 41 4.54 9.02 -6.02
CA ILE A 41 5.70 9.86 -5.75
C ILE A 41 5.92 10.77 -6.95
N TRP A 42 6.07 12.07 -6.71
CA TRP A 42 6.43 13.02 -7.76
C TRP A 42 7.93 13.00 -7.93
N THR A 43 8.41 12.36 -8.99
CA THR A 43 9.83 12.35 -9.34
C THR A 43 10.24 13.73 -9.88
N PRO A 44 11.16 14.43 -9.20
CA PRO A 44 11.67 15.69 -9.72
C PRO A 44 12.49 15.46 -10.99
N ALA A 45 12.55 16.48 -11.85
CA ALA A 45 13.29 16.47 -13.12
C ALA A 45 14.81 16.53 -12.94
#